data_AF-A0A353ZSI0-F1
#
_entry.id   AF-A0A353ZSI0-F1
#
_cell.length_a   1.000
_cell.length_b   1.000
_cell.length_c   1.000
_cell.angle_alpha   90.00
_cell.angle_beta   90.00
_cell.angle_gamma   90.00
#
_symmetry.space_group_name_H-M   'P 1'
#
loop_
_entity.id
_entity.type
_entity.pdbx_description
1 polymer ?
#
loop_
_entity_poly.entity_id
_entity_poly.type
_entity_poly.pdbx_seq_one_letter_code
_entity_poly.pdbx_strand_id
1 'polypeptide(L)'
;MTIIDNAVYVGGVRSAEPETLEQTFETLSEHGGMAWIGLYRPTAAEMAAVANEFGLHALAVEDAISAHQRPKLERYEDNLFTVL
;
A
#
# COMPACT_ATOMS: atom_id res chain seq x y z
N MET A 1 1.89 -11.57 -10.79
CA MET A 1 2.35 -10.20 -10.49
C MET A 1 1.10 -9.35 -10.41
N THR A 2 0.86 -8.81 -9.22
CA THR A 2 -0.47 -8.31 -8.84
C THR A 2 -0.51 -6.80 -8.67
N ILE A 3 0.67 -6.18 -8.72
CA ILE A 3 0.86 -4.74 -8.80
C ILE A 3 0.37 -4.27 -10.17
N ILE A 4 -0.58 -3.34 -10.17
CA ILE A 4 -1.13 -2.70 -11.36
C ILE A 4 -0.75 -1.22 -11.46
N ASP A 5 -0.28 -0.62 -10.36
CA ASP A 5 0.30 0.72 -10.34
C ASP A 5 1.33 0.79 -9.21
N ASN A 6 2.44 1.47 -9.46
CA ASN A 6 3.45 1.75 -8.46
C ASN A 6 4.15 3.06 -8.81
N ALA A 7 3.94 4.08 -7.98
CA ALA A 7 4.37 5.43 -8.27
C ALA A 7 4.79 6.17 -7.01
N VAL A 8 5.84 6.97 -7.10
CA VAL A 8 6.22 7.92 -6.05
C VAL A 8 5.89 9.33 -6.50
N TYR A 9 5.18 10.05 -5.64
CA TYR A 9 4.80 11.44 -5.83
C TYR A 9 5.61 12.35 -4.92
N VAL A 10 6.28 13.35 -5.50
CA VAL A 10 7.00 14.40 -4.76
C VAL A 10 6.36 15.74 -5.07
N GLY A 11 5.90 16.45 -4.04
CA GLY A 11 5.18 17.73 -4.23
C GLY A 11 3.90 17.61 -5.06
N GLY A 12 3.26 16.44 -5.06
CA GLY A 12 2.05 16.16 -5.85
C GLY A 12 2.30 15.78 -7.32
N VAL A 13 3.55 15.65 -7.76
CA VAL A 13 3.93 15.24 -9.11
C VAL A 13 4.42 13.80 -9.10
N ARG A 14 3.94 12.95 -10.02
CA ARG A 14 4.45 11.59 -10.23
C ARG A 14 5.90 11.69 -10.71
N SER A 15 6.85 11.37 -9.83
CA SER A 15 8.28 11.60 -10.04
C SER A 15 9.07 10.32 -10.35
N ALA A 16 8.56 9.16 -9.92
CA ALA A 16 9.16 7.86 -10.21
C ALA A 16 8.10 6.77 -10.35
N GLU A 17 8.44 5.72 -11.08
CA GLU A 17 7.62 4.53 -11.30
C GLU A 17 8.46 3.27 -11.02
N PRO A 18 8.65 2.91 -9.74
CA PRO A 18 9.48 1.77 -9.36
C PRO A 18 8.87 0.44 -9.84
N GLU A 19 9.71 -0.51 -10.26
CA GLU A 19 9.25 -1.83 -10.71
C GLU A 19 8.91 -2.75 -9.52
N THR A 20 9.52 -2.50 -8.36
CA THR A 20 9.35 -3.30 -7.15
C THR A 20 8.99 -2.44 -5.92
N LEU A 21 8.44 -3.09 -4.89
CA LEU A 21 8.17 -2.43 -3.61
C LEU A 21 9.46 -1.97 -2.93
N GLU A 22 10.52 -2.78 -2.99
CA GLU A 22 11.85 -2.43 -2.47
C GLU A 22 12.39 -1.13 -3.07
N GLN A 23 12.35 -0.99 -4.40
CA GLN A 23 12.74 0.26 -5.08
C GLN A 23 11.85 1.45 -4.69
N THR A 24 10.59 1.18 -4.31
CA THR A 24 9.67 2.22 -3.83
C THR A 24 10.13 2.77 -2.49
N PHE A 25 10.59 1.91 -1.58
CA PHE A 25 11.16 2.33 -0.29
C PHE A 25 12.47 3.08 -0.45
N GLU A 26 13.36 2.60 -1.32
CA GLU A 26 14.61 3.30 -1.63
C GLU A 26 14.31 4.71 -2.15
N THR A 27 13.41 4.82 -3.13
CA THR A 27 13.00 6.11 -3.72
C THR A 27 12.40 7.05 -2.67
N LEU A 28 11.50 6.55 -1.81
CA LEU A 28 10.90 7.33 -0.73
C LEU A 28 11.95 7.79 0.31
N SER A 29 12.92 6.96 0.62
CA SER A 29 13.98 7.27 1.58
C SER A 29 14.93 8.35 1.05
N GLU A 30 15.22 8.32 -0.26
CA GLU A 30 16.11 9.28 -0.91
C GLU A 30 15.43 10.64 -1.19
N HIS A 31 14.18 10.62 -1.67
CA HIS A 31 13.52 11.81 -2.23
C HIS A 31 12.35 12.33 -1.39
N GLY A 32 11.89 11.55 -0.40
CA GLY A 32 10.65 11.81 0.34
C GLY A 32 9.39 11.62 -0.53
N GLY A 33 8.26 12.15 -0.06
CA GLY A 33 7.00 12.16 -0.81
C GLY A 33 6.00 11.10 -0.37
N MET A 34 5.19 10.63 -1.32
CA MET A 34 4.11 9.66 -1.10
C MET A 34 4.16 8.56 -2.15
N ALA A 35 4.22 7.30 -1.74
CA ALA A 35 4.04 6.17 -2.64
C ALA A 35 2.55 5.86 -2.83
N TRP A 36 2.17 5.56 -4.07
CA TRP A 36 0.86 5.05 -4.44
C TRP A 36 1.03 3.68 -5.08
N ILE A 37 0.46 2.66 -4.44
CA ILE A 37 0.61 1.27 -4.84
C ILE A 37 -0.77 0.68 -5.08
N GLY A 38 -1.02 0.21 -6.29
CA GLY A 38 -2.24 -0.47 -6.69
C GLY A 38 -2.02 -1.98 -6.77
N LEU A 39 -2.78 -2.76 -5.99
CA LEU A 39 -2.78 -4.22 -6.04
C LEU A 39 -4.14 -4.72 -6.55
N TYR A 40 -4.15 -5.59 -7.56
CA TYR A 40 -5.39 -6.14 -8.13
C TYR A 40 -5.58 -7.62 -7.82
N ARG A 41 -6.44 -7.95 -6.85
CA ARG A 41 -6.63 -9.32 -6.36
C ARG A 41 -5.32 -9.98 -5.88
N PRO A 42 -4.55 -9.33 -4.99
CA PRO A 42 -3.34 -9.92 -4.40
C PRO A 42 -3.66 -11.21 -3.66
N THR A 43 -2.74 -12.15 -3.71
CA THR A 43 -2.79 -13.32 -2.84
C THR A 43 -2.56 -12.92 -1.38
N ALA A 44 -2.98 -13.75 -0.42
CA ALA A 44 -2.72 -13.49 1.00
C ALA A 44 -1.22 -13.34 1.31
N ALA A 45 -0.36 -14.09 0.62
CA ALA A 45 1.09 -13.99 0.77
C ALA A 45 1.64 -12.64 0.26
N GLU A 46 1.14 -12.15 -0.88
CA GLU A 46 1.52 -10.83 -1.41
C GLU A 46 1.04 -9.70 -0.51
N MET A 47 -0.20 -9.79 0.01
CA MET A 47 -0.70 -8.83 1.00
C MET A 47 0.11 -8.84 2.29
N ALA A 48 0.52 -10.01 2.78
CA ALA A 48 1.36 -10.12 3.96
C ALA A 48 2.76 -9.52 3.74
N ALA A 49 3.36 -9.70 2.55
CA ALA A 49 4.64 -9.08 2.21
C ALA A 49 4.53 -7.55 2.23
N VAL A 50 3.49 -7.00 1.60
CA VAL A 50 3.20 -5.54 1.62
C VAL A 50 2.97 -5.07 3.06
N ALA A 51 2.20 -5.81 3.85
CA ALA A 51 1.93 -5.45 5.23
C ALA A 51 3.19 -5.36 6.09
N ASN A 52 4.09 -6.33 5.95
CA ASN A 52 5.36 -6.35 6.68
C ASN A 52 6.27 -5.20 6.25
N GLU A 53 6.35 -4.94 4.95
CA GLU A 53 7.24 -3.89 4.41
C GLU A 53 6.75 -2.49 4.80
N PHE A 54 5.43 -2.23 4.72
CA PHE A 54 4.84 -0.92 5.00
C PHE A 54 4.33 -0.74 6.44
N GLY A 55 4.51 -1.73 7.32
CA GLY A 55 4.04 -1.66 8.70
C GLY A 55 2.51 -1.55 8.82
N LEU A 56 1.77 -2.19 7.91
CA LEU A 56 0.31 -2.15 7.93
C LEU A 56 -0.23 -2.98 9.10
N HIS A 57 -1.23 -2.44 9.79
CA HIS A 57 -1.86 -3.13 10.90
C HIS A 57 -2.53 -4.45 10.45
N ALA A 58 -2.29 -5.55 11.17
CA ALA A 58 -2.74 -6.88 10.78
C ALA A 58 -4.27 -6.96 10.52
N LEU A 59 -5.08 -6.30 11.35
CA LEU A 59 -6.54 -6.25 11.16
C LEU A 59 -6.95 -5.54 9.85
N ALA A 60 -6.23 -4.50 9.44
CA ALA A 60 -6.52 -3.81 8.18
C ALA A 60 -6.21 -4.71 6.97
N VAL A 61 -5.18 -5.55 7.08
CA VAL A 61 -4.80 -6.52 6.05
C VAL A 61 -5.84 -7.64 5.95
N GLU A 62 -6.28 -8.16 7.10
CA GLU A 62 -7.35 -9.16 7.16
C GLU A 62 -8.65 -8.64 6.54
N ASP A 63 -9.03 -7.40 6.87
CA ASP A 63 -10.21 -6.76 6.30
C ASP A 63 -10.08 -6.50 4.80
N ALA A 64 -8.89 -6.14 4.30
CA ALA A 64 -8.65 -5.93 2.88
C ALA A 64 -8.74 -7.22 2.04
N ILE A 65 -8.47 -8.38 2.65
CA ILE A 65 -8.61 -9.70 2.01
C ILE A 65 -10.06 -10.21 2.13
N SER A 66 -10.80 -9.74 3.13
CA SER A 66 -12.18 -10.15 3.40
C SER A 66 -13.18 -9.44 2.48
N ALA A 67 -14.00 -10.22 1.77
CA ALA A 67 -15.02 -9.65 0.89
C ALA A 67 -16.26 -9.11 1.65
N HIS A 68 -17.00 -8.18 1.03
CA HIS A 68 -18.31 -7.68 1.49
C HIS A 68 -18.33 -6.95 2.84
N GLN A 69 -17.23 -6.30 3.20
CA GLN A 69 -17.20 -5.36 4.31
C GLN A 69 -18.16 -4.19 4.04
N ARG A 70 -18.82 -3.68 5.09
CA ARG A 70 -19.58 -2.42 5.00
C ARG A 70 -18.60 -1.25 4.87
N PRO A 71 -18.93 -0.18 4.11
CA PRO A 71 -18.09 1.00 4.03
C PRO A 71 -17.77 1.55 5.42
N LYS A 72 -16.49 1.79 5.67
CA LYS A 72 -15.96 2.20 6.99
C LYS A 72 -14.64 2.94 6.85
N LEU A 73 -14.33 3.75 7.86
CA LEU A 73 -13.05 4.42 8.05
C LEU A 73 -12.56 4.12 9.46
N GLU A 74 -11.40 3.49 9.57
CA GLU A 74 -10.82 3.05 10.83
C GLU A 74 -9.38 3.55 10.94
N ARG A 75 -8.96 3.89 12.17
CA ARG A 75 -7.57 4.28 12.45
C ARG A 75 -6.92 3.19 13.29
N TYR A 76 -5.82 2.66 12.78
CA TYR A 76 -5.00 1.65 13.45
C TYR A 76 -3.60 2.23 13.68
N GLU A 77 -3.36 2.77 14.88
CA GLU A 77 -2.11 3.47 15.19
C GLU A 77 -1.83 4.58 14.16
N ASP A 78 -0.78 4.43 13.35
CA ASP A 78 -0.37 5.35 12.29
C ASP A 78 -1.02 5.06 10.94
N ASN A 79 -1.77 3.96 10.82
CA ASN A 79 -2.47 3.56 9.61
C ASN A 79 -3.91 4.09 9.58
N LEU A 80 -4.33 4.61 8.43
CA LEU A 80 -5.73 4.92 8.12
C LEU A 80 -6.25 3.89 7.11
N PHE A 81 -7.29 3.14 7.49
CA PHE A 81 -7.89 2.11 6.67
C PHE A 81 -9.30 2.50 6.24
N THR A 82 -9.60 2.34 4.95
CA THR A 82 -10.92 2.65 4.39
C THR A 82 -11.42 1.50 3.53
N VAL A 83 -12.71 1.20 3.68
CA VAL A 83 -13.46 0.33 2.76
C VAL A 83 -14.48 1.21 2.03
N LEU A 84 -14.53 1.11 0.71
CA LEU A 84 -15.39 1.90 -0.18
C LEU A 84 -16.53 1.06 -0.75
#